data_AF-A0A015Y2Z8-F1
#
_entry.id   AF-A0A015Y2Z8-F1
#
_cell.length_a   1.000
_cell.length_b   1.000
_cell.length_c   1.000
_cell.angle_alpha   90.00
_cell.angle_beta   90.00
_cell.angle_gamma   90.00
#
_symmetry.space_group_name_H-M   'P 1'
#
loop_
_entity.id
_entity.type
_entity.pdbx_description
1 polymer ?
#
loop_
_entity_poly.entity_id
_entity_poly.type
_entity_poly.pdbx_seq_one_letter_code
_entity_poly.pdbx_strand_id
1 'polypeptide(L)'
;MGYKYFKDKRYLESAKRTAEYLEKELISKSDYFSSTLDANCEDKEASLYAATATYYLALVSQGKEREHYTGLTKKAAYFALSWYYLWDVPFAPGQMLGDIGLKTRGWGNVSVENNHIDVFIFEFASILNWLSKEYSEPRFSQFAEVISTSMRQLLPYEGHLCGVAKCGYYPEVVQHTNWDYGKNGKGYYNDIFAPGWTVASLWELFSPGRAEQFFRK
;
A
#
# COMPACT_ATOMS: atom_id res chain seq x y z
N MET A 1 -9.24 -10.40 12.04
CA MET A 1 -8.95 -9.97 13.43
C MET A 1 -10.08 -10.27 14.43
N GLY A 2 -11.35 -9.88 14.17
CA GLY A 2 -12.47 -10.08 15.10
C GLY A 2 -12.66 -11.52 15.60
N TYR A 3 -12.48 -12.52 14.73
CA TYR A 3 -12.46 -13.94 15.11
C TYR A 3 -11.55 -14.23 16.31
N LYS A 4 -10.32 -13.71 16.26
CA LYS A 4 -9.30 -13.94 17.29
C LYS A 4 -9.62 -13.15 18.57
N TYR A 5 -10.01 -11.89 18.43
CA TYR A 5 -10.28 -11.00 19.57
C TYR A 5 -11.52 -11.43 20.36
N PHE A 6 -12.65 -11.63 19.67
CA PHE A 6 -13.92 -12.01 20.31
C PHE A 6 -14.07 -13.52 20.52
N LYS A 7 -13.13 -14.32 19.99
CA LYS A 7 -13.19 -15.80 20.00
C LYS A 7 -14.48 -16.36 19.39
N ASP A 8 -15.01 -15.67 18.39
CA ASP A 8 -16.27 -16.00 17.74
C ASP A 8 -16.05 -16.40 16.28
N LYS A 9 -16.36 -17.67 15.99
CA LYS A 9 -16.17 -18.29 14.67
C LYS A 9 -16.99 -17.63 13.57
N ARG A 10 -18.10 -16.95 13.89
CA ARG A 10 -18.92 -16.26 12.88
C ARG A 10 -18.13 -15.21 12.11
N TYR A 11 -17.17 -14.55 12.74
CA TYR A 11 -16.28 -13.61 12.07
C TYR A 11 -15.31 -14.29 11.09
N LEU A 12 -14.83 -15.50 11.41
CA LEU A 12 -13.97 -16.26 10.50
C LEU A 12 -14.76 -16.73 9.28
N GLU A 13 -15.94 -17.31 9.50
CA GLU A 13 -16.81 -17.75 8.39
C GLU A 13 -17.19 -16.58 7.48
N SER A 14 -17.48 -15.40 8.06
CA SER A 14 -17.71 -14.20 7.26
C SER A 14 -16.49 -13.80 6.45
N ALA A 15 -15.28 -13.83 7.04
CA ALA A 15 -14.04 -13.49 6.34
C ALA A 15 -13.74 -14.47 5.20
N LYS A 16 -14.00 -15.77 5.38
CA LYS A 16 -13.84 -16.78 4.32
C LYS A 16 -14.76 -16.52 3.14
N ARG A 17 -16.05 -16.23 3.38
CA ARG A 17 -17.00 -15.86 2.31
C ARG A 17 -16.58 -14.60 1.56
N THR A 18 -16.03 -13.60 2.26
CA THR A 18 -15.45 -12.42 1.62
C THR A 18 -14.26 -12.79 0.75
N ALA A 19 -13.36 -13.65 1.22
CA ALA A 19 -12.20 -14.08 0.43
C ALA A 19 -12.59 -14.91 -0.79
N GLU A 20 -13.64 -15.74 -0.72
CA GLU A 20 -14.20 -16.44 -1.89
C GLU A 20 -14.70 -15.45 -2.94
N TYR A 21 -15.38 -14.39 -2.53
CA TYR A 21 -15.79 -13.32 -3.44
C TYR A 21 -14.58 -12.61 -4.05
N LEU A 22 -13.60 -12.21 -3.23
CA LEU A 22 -12.38 -11.55 -3.71
C LEU A 22 -11.61 -12.43 -4.69
N GLU A 23 -11.50 -13.74 -4.41
CA GLU A 23 -10.87 -14.69 -5.31
C GLU A 23 -11.59 -14.76 -6.66
N LYS A 24 -12.92 -14.92 -6.63
CA LYS A 24 -13.74 -15.13 -7.82
C LYS A 24 -13.88 -13.86 -8.67
N GLU A 25 -14.06 -12.71 -8.04
CA GLU A 25 -14.42 -11.48 -8.75
C GLU A 25 -13.22 -10.58 -9.00
N LEU A 26 -12.21 -10.55 -8.13
CA LEU A 26 -11.04 -9.67 -8.31
C LEU A 26 -9.81 -10.48 -8.75
N ILE A 27 -9.34 -11.41 -7.91
CA ILE A 27 -8.01 -12.03 -8.07
C ILE A 27 -7.93 -12.92 -9.31
N SER A 28 -8.93 -13.79 -9.52
CA SER A 28 -8.93 -14.73 -10.65
C SER A 28 -9.11 -14.05 -12.01
N LYS A 29 -9.83 -12.93 -12.04
CA LYS A 29 -10.06 -12.12 -13.24
C LYS A 29 -8.97 -11.06 -13.46
N SER A 30 -8.15 -10.78 -12.45
CA SER A 30 -7.24 -9.64 -12.41
C SER A 30 -7.97 -8.28 -12.54
N ASP A 31 -9.17 -8.21 -11.97
CA ASP A 31 -10.15 -7.14 -12.13
C ASP A 31 -10.25 -6.35 -10.81
N TYR A 32 -9.20 -5.59 -10.47
CA TYR A 32 -9.10 -4.85 -9.21
C TYR A 32 -9.61 -3.41 -9.36
N PHE A 33 -10.85 -3.15 -8.96
CA PHE A 33 -11.56 -1.86 -9.17
C PHE A 33 -12.20 -1.28 -7.91
N SER A 34 -12.49 0.02 -7.98
CA SER A 34 -13.46 0.74 -7.14
C SER A 34 -13.23 0.64 -5.63
N SER A 35 -11.97 0.58 -5.18
CA SER A 35 -11.68 0.60 -3.74
C SER A 35 -11.51 2.00 -3.18
N THR A 36 -11.08 2.94 -4.03
CA THR A 36 -11.14 4.37 -3.72
C THR A 36 -12.58 4.85 -3.92
N LEU A 37 -13.21 5.41 -2.89
CA LEU A 37 -14.64 5.83 -2.92
C LEU A 37 -14.95 6.91 -3.97
N ASP A 38 -13.92 7.57 -4.47
CA ASP A 38 -13.92 8.67 -5.42
C ASP A 38 -13.42 8.27 -6.81
N ALA A 39 -13.03 7.01 -7.04
CA ALA A 39 -12.56 6.52 -8.34
C ALA A 39 -13.35 5.28 -8.78
N ASN A 40 -13.83 5.28 -10.04
CA ASN A 40 -14.50 4.13 -10.63
C ASN A 40 -13.63 3.48 -11.72
N CYS A 41 -12.39 3.16 -11.35
CA CYS A 41 -11.40 2.56 -12.24
C CYS A 41 -10.53 1.56 -11.50
N GLU A 42 -9.59 0.96 -12.24
CA GLU A 42 -8.56 0.10 -11.70
C GLU A 42 -7.69 0.89 -10.72
N ASP A 43 -7.38 0.28 -9.58
CA ASP A 43 -6.47 0.87 -8.59
C ASP A 43 -5.64 -0.20 -7.87
N LYS A 44 -4.50 0.23 -7.30
CA LYS A 44 -3.66 -0.65 -6.47
C LYS A 44 -4.33 -1.02 -5.16
N GLU A 45 -5.18 -0.15 -4.63
CA GLU A 45 -5.75 -0.24 -3.28
C GLU A 45 -6.66 -1.46 -3.12
N ALA A 46 -7.44 -1.79 -4.14
CA ALA A 46 -8.29 -2.98 -4.19
C ALA A 46 -7.43 -4.24 -4.05
N SER A 47 -6.26 -4.22 -4.70
CA SER A 47 -5.29 -5.30 -4.62
C SER A 47 -4.58 -5.39 -3.26
N LEU A 48 -4.25 -4.25 -2.66
CA LEU A 48 -3.69 -4.20 -1.30
C LEU A 48 -4.66 -4.78 -0.27
N TYR A 49 -5.95 -4.45 -0.36
CA TYR A 49 -6.97 -5.03 0.52
C TYR A 49 -7.22 -6.52 0.26
N ALA A 50 -7.22 -6.96 -1.01
CA ALA A 50 -7.33 -8.38 -1.35
C ALA A 50 -6.13 -9.18 -0.80
N ALA A 51 -4.91 -8.65 -0.94
CA ALA A 51 -3.70 -9.23 -0.38
C ALA A 51 -3.78 -9.29 1.16
N THR A 52 -4.21 -8.21 1.82
CA THR A 52 -4.32 -8.16 3.29
C THR A 52 -5.37 -9.14 3.82
N ALA A 53 -6.53 -9.23 3.17
CA ALA A 53 -7.61 -10.14 3.59
C ALA A 53 -7.17 -11.61 3.49
N THR A 54 -6.54 -11.99 2.38
CA THR A 54 -6.05 -13.36 2.15
C THR A 54 -4.83 -13.67 3.02
N TYR A 55 -3.96 -12.70 3.26
CA TYR A 55 -2.85 -12.83 4.21
C TYR A 55 -3.34 -13.18 5.62
N TYR A 56 -4.37 -12.48 6.12
CA TYR A 56 -4.93 -12.79 7.45
C TYR A 56 -5.53 -14.18 7.53
N LEU A 57 -6.17 -14.65 6.47
CA LEU A 57 -6.68 -16.01 6.42
C LEU A 57 -5.53 -17.04 6.38
N ALA A 58 -4.45 -16.76 5.64
CA ALA A 58 -3.25 -17.59 5.65
C ALA A 58 -2.62 -17.70 7.06
N LEU A 59 -2.59 -16.59 7.82
CA LEU A 59 -2.05 -16.59 9.19
C LEU A 59 -2.85 -17.44 10.20
N VAL A 60 -4.14 -17.66 9.97
CA VAL A 60 -5.03 -18.40 10.90
C VAL A 60 -5.43 -19.79 10.40
N SER A 61 -4.98 -20.19 9.21
CA SER A 61 -5.25 -21.50 8.60
C SER A 61 -4.02 -22.40 8.62
N GLN A 62 -4.17 -23.66 8.20
CA GLN A 62 -3.10 -24.67 8.17
C GLN A 62 -3.22 -25.55 6.92
N GLY A 63 -2.14 -26.26 6.57
CA GLY A 63 -2.12 -27.21 5.46
C GLY A 63 -2.54 -26.59 4.12
N LYS A 64 -3.39 -27.29 3.37
CA LYS A 64 -3.85 -26.87 2.04
C LYS A 64 -4.62 -25.55 2.04
N GLU A 65 -5.37 -25.27 3.11
CA GLU A 65 -6.12 -24.02 3.23
C GLU A 65 -5.17 -22.83 3.36
N ARG A 66 -4.10 -22.98 4.15
CA ARG A 66 -3.05 -21.98 4.24
C ARG A 66 -2.34 -21.77 2.92
N GLU A 67 -1.96 -22.85 2.24
CA GLU A 67 -1.31 -22.79 0.93
C GLU A 67 -2.17 -22.03 -0.09
N HIS A 68 -3.48 -22.29 -0.11
CA HIS A 68 -4.45 -21.59 -0.94
C HIS A 68 -4.43 -20.08 -0.70
N TYR A 69 -4.63 -19.66 0.55
CA TYR A 69 -4.65 -18.23 0.91
C TYR A 69 -3.30 -17.54 0.71
N THR A 70 -2.18 -18.22 0.97
CA THR A 70 -0.83 -17.72 0.66
C THR A 70 -0.65 -17.51 -0.85
N GLY A 71 -1.17 -18.43 -1.68
CA GLY A 71 -1.17 -18.30 -3.14
C GLY A 71 -2.00 -17.11 -3.64
N LEU A 72 -3.19 -16.89 -3.07
CA LEU A 72 -4.01 -15.71 -3.37
C LEU A 72 -3.33 -14.41 -2.96
N THR A 73 -2.74 -14.38 -1.76
CA THR A 73 -1.96 -13.24 -1.25
C THR A 73 -0.84 -12.88 -2.23
N LYS A 74 -0.10 -13.88 -2.71
CA LYS A 74 0.98 -13.71 -3.69
C LYS A 74 0.47 -13.12 -5.01
N LYS A 75 -0.64 -13.62 -5.55
CA LYS A 75 -1.23 -13.12 -6.81
C LYS A 75 -1.65 -11.66 -6.68
N ALA A 76 -2.36 -11.31 -5.60
CA ALA A 76 -2.75 -9.93 -5.32
C ALA A 76 -1.52 -9.03 -5.12
N ALA A 77 -0.52 -9.46 -4.34
CA ALA A 77 0.71 -8.69 -4.14
C ALA A 77 1.46 -8.41 -5.45
N TYR A 78 1.50 -9.35 -6.39
CA TYR A 78 2.10 -9.11 -7.71
C TYR A 78 1.36 -8.04 -8.52
N PHE A 79 0.02 -8.05 -8.50
CA PHE A 79 -0.74 -7.00 -9.15
C PHE A 79 -0.48 -5.66 -8.46
N ALA A 80 -0.58 -5.58 -7.14
CA ALA A 80 -0.29 -4.34 -6.41
C ALA A 80 1.09 -3.77 -6.75
N LEU A 81 2.13 -4.62 -6.86
CA LEU A 81 3.49 -4.21 -7.23
C LEU A 81 3.62 -3.63 -8.64
N SER A 82 2.72 -3.96 -9.58
CA SER A 82 2.77 -3.38 -10.94
C SER A 82 2.45 -1.88 -10.96
N TRP A 83 1.85 -1.36 -9.90
CA TRP A 83 1.52 0.06 -9.74
C TRP A 83 2.64 0.88 -9.11
N TYR A 84 3.72 0.23 -8.69
CA TYR A 84 4.85 0.92 -8.07
C TYR A 84 5.92 1.28 -9.10
N TYR A 85 6.40 2.51 -9.01
CA TYR A 85 7.46 3.00 -9.88
C TYR A 85 8.75 2.21 -9.71
N LEU A 86 9.29 1.71 -10.82
CA LEU A 86 10.58 1.03 -10.87
C LEU A 86 11.76 2.00 -11.14
N TRP A 87 11.45 3.28 -11.35
CA TRP A 87 12.39 4.32 -11.75
C TRP A 87 12.01 5.67 -11.13
N ASP A 88 12.95 6.60 -11.12
CA ASP A 88 12.78 7.95 -10.58
C ASP A 88 12.36 8.93 -11.67
N VAL A 89 11.18 9.53 -11.52
CA VAL A 89 10.67 10.59 -12.37
C VAL A 89 11.56 11.83 -12.24
N PRO A 90 12.07 12.41 -13.35
CA PRO A 90 12.86 13.62 -13.28
C PRO A 90 11.97 14.83 -12.98
N PHE A 91 12.42 15.66 -12.05
CA PHE A 91 11.85 16.97 -11.73
C PHE A 91 12.84 18.07 -12.12
N ALA A 92 12.33 19.17 -12.65
CA ALA A 92 13.16 20.31 -13.07
C ALA A 92 13.58 21.16 -11.86
N PRO A 93 14.74 21.84 -11.92
CA PRO A 93 15.10 22.83 -10.91
C PRO A 93 14.02 23.90 -10.74
N GLY A 94 13.71 24.27 -9.50
CA GLY A 94 12.62 25.19 -9.14
C GLY A 94 11.25 24.53 -8.97
N GLN A 95 11.11 23.24 -9.33
CA GLN A 95 9.99 22.44 -8.84
C GLN A 95 10.31 21.99 -7.41
N MET A 96 9.36 22.15 -6.50
CA MET A 96 9.55 21.82 -5.09
C MET A 96 10.10 20.39 -4.88
N LEU A 97 9.53 19.39 -5.57
CA LEU A 97 10.00 18.00 -5.48
C LEU A 97 11.41 17.80 -6.08
N GLY A 98 11.78 18.60 -7.08
CA GLY A 98 13.12 18.61 -7.66
C GLY A 98 14.15 19.23 -6.71
N ASP A 99 13.80 20.34 -6.08
CA ASP A 99 14.67 21.07 -5.16
C ASP A 99 14.96 20.27 -3.87
N ILE A 100 14.02 19.44 -3.41
CA ILE A 100 14.23 18.50 -2.30
C ILE A 100 14.83 17.15 -2.75
N GLY A 101 15.00 16.94 -4.06
CA GLY A 101 15.63 15.73 -4.61
C GLY A 101 14.81 14.44 -4.47
N LEU A 102 13.47 14.53 -4.48
CA LEU A 102 12.58 13.37 -4.32
C LEU A 102 12.90 12.26 -5.34
N LYS A 103 12.91 11.01 -4.86
CA LYS A 103 13.00 9.79 -5.66
C LYS A 103 11.64 9.08 -5.69
N THR A 104 11.04 8.94 -6.88
CA THR A 104 9.71 8.33 -7.04
C THR A 104 9.74 6.81 -7.13
N ARG A 105 10.91 6.18 -7.34
CA ARG A 105 11.00 4.72 -7.32
C ARG A 105 10.48 4.19 -5.99
N GLY A 106 9.66 3.14 -6.01
CA GLY A 106 9.03 2.60 -4.80
C GLY A 106 7.78 3.35 -4.34
N TRP A 107 7.36 4.38 -5.05
CA TRP A 107 6.06 5.00 -4.82
C TRP A 107 4.97 4.35 -5.67
N GLY A 108 3.79 4.16 -5.09
CA GLY A 108 2.63 3.58 -5.78
C GLY A 108 1.78 4.68 -6.43
N ASN A 109 1.42 4.50 -7.69
CA ASN A 109 0.40 5.32 -8.34
C ASN A 109 -0.98 4.91 -7.83
N VAL A 110 -1.86 5.86 -7.54
CA VAL A 110 -3.17 5.60 -6.94
C VAL A 110 -4.11 4.94 -7.94
N SER A 111 -4.36 5.61 -9.06
CA SER A 111 -5.28 5.14 -10.08
C SER A 111 -4.95 5.74 -11.44
N VAL A 112 -5.58 5.20 -12.50
CA VAL A 112 -5.46 5.77 -13.85
C VAL A 112 -6.09 7.16 -13.95
N GLU A 113 -7.16 7.42 -13.18
CA GLU A 113 -7.91 8.69 -13.19
C GLU A 113 -7.21 9.78 -12.37
N ASN A 114 -6.69 9.43 -11.19
CA ASN A 114 -6.16 10.41 -10.23
C ASN A 114 -4.63 10.59 -10.32
N ASN A 115 -3.94 9.79 -11.14
CA ASN A 115 -2.54 9.91 -11.62
C ASN A 115 -1.51 10.64 -10.72
N HIS A 116 -1.53 10.36 -9.43
CA HIS A 116 -0.57 10.85 -8.44
C HIS A 116 0.02 9.68 -7.66
N ILE A 117 1.18 9.92 -7.03
CA ILE A 117 1.74 8.95 -6.09
C ILE A 117 1.38 9.33 -4.67
N ASP A 118 1.25 8.34 -3.82
CA ASP A 118 0.86 8.53 -2.42
C ASP A 118 1.54 7.51 -1.49
N VAL A 119 1.18 7.60 -0.21
CA VAL A 119 1.69 6.75 0.87
C VAL A 119 0.72 5.63 1.24
N PHE A 120 -0.21 5.22 0.37
CA PHE A 120 -1.14 4.14 0.69
C PHE A 120 -0.44 2.77 0.62
N ILE A 121 0.05 2.31 1.77
CA ILE A 121 0.87 1.11 1.91
C ILE A 121 0.42 0.20 3.07
N PHE A 122 0.05 0.78 4.21
CA PHE A 122 -0.33 0.06 5.43
C PHE A 122 0.59 -1.14 5.73
N GLU A 123 0.03 -2.35 5.78
CA GLU A 123 0.75 -3.58 6.12
C GLU A 123 1.50 -4.21 4.92
N PHE A 124 1.37 -3.66 3.72
CA PHE A 124 1.83 -4.33 2.51
C PHE A 124 3.33 -4.66 2.53
N ALA A 125 4.18 -3.79 3.07
CA ALA A 125 5.61 -4.08 3.24
C ALA A 125 5.85 -5.31 4.14
N SER A 126 5.04 -5.50 5.19
CA SER A 126 5.10 -6.72 6.02
C SER A 126 4.62 -7.95 5.25
N ILE A 127 3.57 -7.82 4.44
CA ILE A 127 3.07 -8.89 3.57
C ILE A 127 4.16 -9.33 2.58
N LEU A 128 4.85 -8.38 1.93
CA LEU A 128 5.96 -8.66 1.02
C LEU A 128 7.12 -9.38 1.72
N ASN A 129 7.51 -8.91 2.92
CA ASN A 129 8.55 -9.56 3.71
C ASN A 129 8.14 -10.98 4.14
N TRP A 130 6.87 -11.20 4.47
CA TRP A 130 6.33 -12.52 4.78
C TRP A 130 6.34 -13.43 3.55
N LEU A 131 5.82 -12.98 2.40
CA LEU A 131 5.83 -13.71 1.13
C LEU A 131 7.25 -14.09 0.69
N SER A 132 8.22 -13.20 0.94
CA SER A 132 9.63 -13.45 0.66
C SER A 132 10.14 -14.70 1.38
N LYS A 133 9.73 -14.90 2.64
CA LYS A 133 10.08 -16.08 3.43
C LYS A 133 9.30 -17.31 2.98
N GLU A 134 7.98 -17.19 2.80
CA GLU A 134 7.11 -18.32 2.42
C GLU A 134 7.51 -18.96 1.09
N TYR A 135 7.96 -18.16 0.13
CA TYR A 135 8.33 -18.63 -1.21
C TYR A 135 9.84 -18.64 -1.48
N SER A 136 10.68 -18.32 -0.49
CA SER A 136 12.13 -18.12 -0.70
C SER A 136 12.43 -17.18 -1.88
N GLU A 137 11.65 -16.11 -2.00
CA GLU A 137 11.71 -15.15 -3.11
C GLU A 137 12.20 -13.79 -2.61
N PRO A 138 13.51 -13.50 -2.72
CA PRO A 138 14.10 -12.29 -2.14
C PRO A 138 13.61 -10.99 -2.80
N ARG A 139 13.09 -11.03 -4.04
CA ARG A 139 12.59 -9.83 -4.73
C ARG A 139 11.49 -9.12 -3.93
N PHE A 140 10.64 -9.86 -3.21
CA PHE A 140 9.58 -9.25 -2.41
C PHE A 140 10.12 -8.39 -1.26
N SER A 141 11.08 -8.91 -0.47
CA SER A 141 11.68 -8.16 0.64
C SER A 141 12.55 -7.01 0.15
N GLN A 142 13.28 -7.19 -0.96
CA GLN A 142 14.02 -6.11 -1.61
C GLN A 142 13.10 -4.97 -2.04
N PHE A 143 11.94 -5.29 -2.61
CA PHE A 143 10.97 -4.27 -3.01
C PHE A 143 10.30 -3.60 -1.81
N ALA A 144 10.01 -4.35 -0.75
CA ALA A 144 9.52 -3.81 0.51
C ALA A 144 10.50 -2.77 1.10
N GLU A 145 11.81 -3.01 1.00
CA GLU A 145 12.84 -2.06 1.44
C GLU A 145 12.84 -0.78 0.58
N VAL A 146 12.69 -0.91 -0.74
CA VAL A 146 12.57 0.25 -1.65
C VAL A 146 11.33 1.08 -1.30
N ILE A 147 10.16 0.45 -1.13
CA ILE A 147 8.95 1.14 -0.68
C ILE A 147 9.19 1.84 0.66
N SER A 148 9.73 1.11 1.64
CA SER A 148 9.90 1.60 3.01
C SER A 148 10.83 2.81 3.09
N THR A 149 11.93 2.78 2.34
CA THR A 149 12.86 3.91 2.24
C THR A 149 12.25 5.07 1.47
N SER A 150 11.46 4.80 0.44
CA SER A 150 10.81 5.84 -0.37
C SER A 150 9.73 6.62 0.40
N MET A 151 8.88 5.95 1.16
CA MET A 151 7.84 6.58 1.99
C MET A 151 8.37 7.40 3.17
N ARG A 152 9.68 7.32 3.44
CA ARG A 152 10.34 8.11 4.50
C ARG A 152 10.82 9.48 4.01
N GLN A 153 10.95 9.66 2.70
CA GLN A 153 11.57 10.86 2.13
C GLN A 153 10.84 12.15 2.53
N LEU A 154 9.50 12.09 2.64
CA LEU A 154 8.65 13.25 2.91
C LEU A 154 8.18 13.34 4.36
N LEU A 155 8.75 12.55 5.28
CA LEU A 155 8.41 12.66 6.72
C LEU A 155 8.88 14.01 7.26
N PRO A 156 8.00 14.92 7.69
CA PRO A 156 8.44 16.20 8.19
C PRO A 156 8.95 16.10 9.62
N TYR A 157 10.17 16.56 9.83
CA TYR A 157 10.77 16.76 11.14
C TYR A 157 11.51 18.10 11.17
N GLU A 158 12.00 18.49 12.34
CA GLU A 158 12.71 19.77 12.50
C GLU A 158 13.91 19.85 11.55
N GLY A 159 13.96 20.90 10.72
CA GLY A 159 14.98 21.08 9.69
C GLY A 159 14.72 20.34 8.37
N HIS A 160 13.68 19.51 8.27
CA HIS A 160 13.32 18.74 7.07
C HIS A 160 11.79 18.72 6.89
N LEU A 161 11.19 19.89 6.66
CA LEU A 161 9.73 20.00 6.54
C LEU A 161 9.20 19.65 5.14
N CYS A 162 10.07 19.56 4.12
CA CYS A 162 9.69 19.20 2.75
C CYS A 162 8.56 20.06 2.14
N GLY A 163 8.44 21.34 2.54
CA GLY A 163 7.33 22.19 2.08
C GLY A 163 6.01 21.98 2.84
N VAL A 164 5.96 21.06 3.81
CA VAL A 164 4.83 20.91 4.73
C VAL A 164 4.92 21.97 5.83
N ALA A 165 3.77 22.56 6.19
CA ALA A 165 3.72 23.63 7.17
C ALA A 165 4.08 23.22 8.62
N LYS A 166 4.02 21.92 8.97
CA LYS A 166 4.14 21.46 10.36
C LYS A 166 4.67 20.02 10.46
N CYS A 167 5.54 19.79 11.44
CA CYS A 167 6.00 18.45 11.81
C CYS A 167 4.81 17.52 12.14
N GLY A 168 4.92 16.26 11.76
CA GLY A 168 3.89 15.24 11.94
C GLY A 168 2.77 15.22 10.89
N TYR A 169 2.78 16.09 9.88
CA TYR A 169 1.81 16.07 8.79
C TYR A 169 2.43 15.48 7.51
N TYR A 170 1.93 14.36 7.03
CA TYR A 170 2.47 13.78 5.79
C TYR A 170 1.63 14.18 4.57
N PRO A 171 2.23 14.56 3.42
CA PRO A 171 1.47 14.88 2.21
C PRO A 171 0.77 13.63 1.67
N GLU A 172 -0.50 13.76 1.33
CA GLU A 172 -1.25 12.68 0.69
C GLU A 172 -0.89 12.57 -0.80
N VAL A 173 -1.13 13.65 -1.54
CA VAL A 173 -1.06 13.67 -2.99
C VAL A 173 0.25 14.30 -3.46
N VAL A 174 1.11 13.50 -4.09
CA VAL A 174 2.38 13.95 -4.66
C VAL A 174 2.30 13.90 -6.19
N GLN A 175 2.37 15.07 -6.83
CA GLN A 175 2.18 15.20 -8.28
C GLN A 175 3.49 14.90 -9.02
N HIS A 176 3.51 13.80 -9.74
CA HIS A 176 4.68 13.32 -10.48
C HIS A 176 4.52 13.42 -12.01
N THR A 177 3.32 13.71 -12.50
CA THR A 177 3.03 13.88 -13.93
C THR A 177 2.52 15.28 -14.23
N ASN A 178 2.56 15.68 -15.50
CA ASN A 178 1.98 16.95 -15.96
C ASN A 178 0.44 16.90 -16.05
N TRP A 179 -0.18 15.76 -15.75
CA TRP A 179 -1.62 15.64 -15.65
C TRP A 179 -2.05 16.34 -14.36
N ASP A 180 -2.79 17.44 -14.48
CA ASP A 180 -3.09 18.28 -13.33
C ASP A 180 -4.27 17.70 -12.56
N TYR A 181 -3.94 16.96 -11.50
CA TYR A 181 -4.88 16.63 -10.43
C TYR A 181 -4.75 17.70 -9.35
N GLY A 182 -5.38 18.87 -9.58
CA GLY A 182 -5.41 19.98 -8.61
C GLY A 182 -4.63 21.22 -9.04
N LYS A 183 -3.59 21.57 -8.28
CA LYS A 183 -2.90 22.87 -8.36
C LYS A 183 -1.39 22.71 -8.54
N ASN A 184 -0.82 23.45 -9.49
CA ASN A 184 0.61 23.51 -9.88
C ASN A 184 1.13 22.31 -10.70
N GLY A 185 0.48 21.15 -10.65
CA GLY A 185 0.85 19.97 -11.43
C GLY A 185 2.22 19.38 -11.02
N LYS A 186 2.91 18.75 -11.98
CA LYS A 186 4.17 18.03 -11.75
C LYS A 186 5.14 18.81 -10.85
N GLY A 187 5.64 18.13 -9.82
CA GLY A 187 6.71 18.67 -8.98
C GLY A 187 6.22 19.38 -7.72
N TYR A 188 4.93 19.28 -7.39
CA TYR A 188 4.32 19.90 -6.22
C TYR A 188 3.39 18.92 -5.48
N TYR A 189 2.91 19.34 -4.31
CA TYR A 189 1.79 18.69 -3.64
C TYR A 189 0.48 19.28 -4.13
N ASN A 190 -0.59 18.48 -4.07
CA ASN A 190 -1.94 19.03 -4.13
C ASN A 190 -2.25 19.82 -2.85
N ASP A 191 -3.12 20.83 -2.93
CA ASP A 191 -3.57 21.61 -1.78
C ASP A 191 -4.71 20.93 -1.01
N ILE A 192 -5.30 19.86 -1.56
CA ILE A 192 -6.24 18.97 -0.88
C ILE A 192 -5.46 17.75 -0.34
N PHE A 193 -5.56 17.49 0.96
CA PHE A 193 -5.02 16.28 1.57
C PHE A 193 -5.79 15.81 2.82
N ALA A 194 -5.80 14.51 3.07
CA ALA A 194 -6.40 13.81 4.18
C ALA A 194 -5.31 13.32 5.15
N PRO A 195 -4.99 14.07 6.22
CA PRO A 195 -3.88 13.74 7.10
C PRO A 195 -4.08 12.47 7.93
N GLY A 196 -5.32 12.01 8.12
CA GLY A 196 -5.63 10.93 9.06
C GLY A 196 -5.09 9.57 8.60
N TRP A 197 -5.39 9.19 7.36
CA TRP A 197 -5.01 7.86 6.87
C TRP A 197 -3.53 7.78 6.51
N THR A 198 -2.90 8.88 6.07
CA THR A 198 -1.46 8.89 5.76
C THR A 198 -0.62 8.54 6.98
N VAL A 199 -0.99 9.09 8.16
CA VAL A 199 -0.39 8.75 9.45
C VAL A 199 -0.64 7.28 9.80
N ALA A 200 -1.85 6.77 9.63
CA ALA A 200 -2.18 5.37 9.90
C ALA A 200 -1.39 4.39 9.01
N SER A 201 -1.26 4.71 7.72
CA SER A 201 -0.50 3.93 6.74
C SER A 201 0.98 3.85 7.10
N LEU A 202 1.59 5.00 7.43
CA LEU A 202 2.99 5.05 7.89
C LEU A 202 3.18 4.35 9.23
N TRP A 203 2.25 4.49 10.16
CA TRP A 203 2.35 3.81 11.45
C TRP A 203 2.37 2.29 11.30
N GLU A 204 1.56 1.72 10.40
CA GLU A 204 1.63 0.29 10.08
C GLU A 204 2.94 -0.09 9.40
N LEU A 205 3.43 0.72 8.45
CA LEU A 205 4.74 0.53 7.82
C LEU A 205 5.88 0.47 8.86
N PHE A 206 5.81 1.30 9.90
CA PHE A 206 6.77 1.35 11.00
C PHE A 206 6.52 0.35 12.12
N SER A 207 5.44 -0.44 12.04
CA SER A 207 5.08 -1.47 13.02
C SER A 207 5.12 -2.88 12.41
N PRO A 208 6.25 -3.32 11.82
CA PRO A 208 6.30 -4.53 11.02
C PRO A 208 5.95 -5.79 11.82
N GLY A 209 5.24 -6.71 11.18
CA GLY A 209 4.86 -8.01 11.77
C GLY A 209 3.74 -7.94 12.82
N ARG A 210 3.04 -6.80 12.92
CA ARG A 210 1.96 -6.61 13.88
C ARG A 210 0.84 -7.65 13.75
N ALA A 211 0.33 -7.94 12.54
CA ALA A 211 -0.73 -8.95 12.40
C ALA A 211 -0.22 -10.35 12.75
N GLU A 212 0.99 -10.73 12.35
CA GLU A 212 1.58 -12.02 12.76
C GLU A 212 1.59 -12.15 14.28
N GLN A 213 2.07 -11.13 14.99
CA GLN A 213 2.09 -11.13 16.45
C GLN A 213 0.69 -11.19 17.05
N PHE A 214 -0.27 -10.47 16.47
CA PHE A 214 -1.66 -10.48 16.92
C PHE A 214 -2.31 -11.86 16.79
N PHE A 215 -2.07 -12.58 15.70
CA PHE A 215 -2.66 -13.90 15.49
C PHE A 215 -1.91 -15.03 16.23
N ARG A 216 -0.61 -14.86 16.52
CA ARG A 216 0.20 -15.78 17.33
C ARG A 216 -0.21 -15.80 18.81
N LYS A 217 -0.46 -14.63 19.40
CA LYS A 217 -0.94 -14.49 20.80
C LYS A 217 -2.31 -15.11 20.97
#